data_AF-A0AAX0U1Y8-F1
#
_entry.id   AF-A0AAX0U1Y8-F1
#
_cell.length_a   1.000
_cell.length_b   1.000
_cell.length_c   1.000
_cell.angle_alpha   90.00
_cell.angle_beta   90.00
_cell.angle_gamma   90.00
#
_symmetry.space_group_name_H-M   'P 1'
#
loop_
_entity.id
_entity.type
_entity.pdbx_description
1 polymer ?
#
loop_
_entity_poly.entity_id
_entity_poly.type
_entity_poly.pdbx_seq_one_letter_code
_entity_poly.pdbx_strand_id
1 'polypeptide(L)'
;MTAVRKTLVRFAAAALAGWLAAAAAGAAHAEVAAADPIDVAMRQCLARRDRSSTAGQIQCMDEARQQWQGEVDAAYQRLLKTAPADARRGWQESQRRWLAWRKDEAHLVRAVYETTQGTMYAMANADMRLQPVRERALALRGAADRYYAQPGGGKGAVHRVRPCMRDAACEHALFDMNRYYEKLRARMPADSLPTLVAAQREWAAFRDAMTPLVSESERVDLIGARVATLKRFSETVNNR
;
A
#
# COMPACT_ATOMS: atom_id res chain seq x y z
N MET A 1 86.78 34.10 -21.46
CA MET A 1 87.20 32.74 -21.89
C MET A 1 85.97 32.05 -22.47
N THR A 2 86.01 31.71 -23.77
CA THR A 2 85.39 30.56 -24.47
C THR A 2 84.09 29.95 -23.92
N ALA A 3 83.05 29.60 -24.68
CA ALA A 3 82.70 29.67 -26.09
C ALA A 3 81.23 29.22 -26.20
N VAL A 4 80.47 29.85 -27.10
CA VAL A 4 79.13 29.44 -27.53
C VAL A 4 79.23 28.16 -28.38
N ARG A 5 78.39 27.13 -28.12
CA ARG A 5 78.02 26.13 -29.15
C ARG A 5 76.73 25.35 -28.83
N LYS A 6 75.79 25.53 -29.76
CA LYS A 6 74.86 24.57 -30.41
C LYS A 6 73.67 23.98 -29.62
N THR A 7 72.44 24.43 -29.83
CA THR A 7 71.41 24.09 -30.87
C THR A 7 70.87 22.65 -30.89
N LEU A 8 69.52 22.57 -30.95
CA LEU A 8 68.63 21.49 -31.45
C LEU A 8 68.39 20.35 -30.44
N VAL A 9 67.17 19.86 -30.15
CA VAL A 9 66.01 19.54 -31.01
C VAL A 9 64.71 19.61 -30.19
N ARG A 10 63.62 20.05 -30.84
CA ARG A 10 62.23 20.04 -30.37
C ARG A 10 61.60 18.65 -30.54
N PHE A 11 60.89 18.14 -29.52
CA PHE A 11 59.70 17.27 -29.65
C PHE A 11 58.83 17.54 -28.40
N ALA A 12 57.76 18.33 -28.52
CA ALA A 12 56.40 17.96 -28.95
C ALA A 12 55.57 17.29 -27.83
N ALA A 13 54.50 18.00 -27.45
CA ALA A 13 53.27 17.52 -26.81
C ALA A 13 53.37 16.84 -25.43
N ALA A 14 53.20 17.62 -24.35
CA ALA A 14 52.65 17.11 -23.10
C ALA A 14 51.20 17.59 -22.98
N ALA A 15 50.32 16.61 -23.12
CA ALA A 15 48.88 16.75 -23.27
C ALA A 15 48.19 17.38 -22.05
N LEU A 16 47.15 18.15 -22.36
CA LEU A 16 45.99 18.43 -21.52
C LEU A 16 45.42 17.10 -20.98
N ALA A 17 45.85 16.70 -19.77
CA ALA A 17 45.34 15.53 -19.07
C ALA A 17 45.04 15.89 -17.60
N GLY A 18 44.25 16.94 -17.42
CA GLY A 18 43.52 17.19 -16.19
C GLY A 18 42.17 17.71 -16.63
N TRP A 19 41.07 17.18 -16.08
CA TRP A 19 39.66 17.38 -16.45
C TRP A 19 38.97 16.20 -17.17
N LEU A 20 39.19 14.95 -16.76
CA LEU A 20 38.29 13.83 -17.09
C LEU A 20 38.19 12.77 -15.98
N ALA A 21 38.12 13.17 -14.71
CA ALA A 21 38.03 12.22 -13.59
C ALA A 21 36.96 12.60 -12.53
N ALA A 22 35.76 13.00 -12.96
CA ALA A 22 34.64 13.23 -12.03
C ALA A 22 33.25 12.80 -12.57
N ALA A 23 33.18 11.96 -13.60
CA ALA A 23 31.90 11.52 -14.19
C ALA A 23 31.53 10.06 -13.91
N ALA A 24 32.19 9.39 -12.96
CA ALA A 24 31.89 8.01 -12.58
C ALA A 24 31.28 7.88 -11.16
N ALA A 25 30.62 8.93 -10.67
CA ALA A 25 29.70 8.78 -9.54
C ALA A 25 28.47 8.01 -10.05
N GLY A 26 28.32 6.78 -9.58
CA GLY A 26 27.41 5.77 -10.11
C GLY A 26 26.00 6.27 -10.40
N ALA A 27 25.53 5.99 -11.61
CA ALA A 27 24.11 5.87 -11.87
C ALA A 27 23.59 4.72 -10.98
N ALA A 28 23.02 5.07 -9.83
CA ALA A 28 22.15 4.17 -9.11
C ALA A 28 20.94 3.92 -10.00
N HIS A 29 20.98 2.83 -10.77
CA HIS A 29 19.78 2.30 -11.41
C HIS A 29 18.86 1.88 -10.29
N ALA A 30 17.88 2.72 -9.96
CA ALA A 30 16.69 2.27 -9.26
C ALA A 30 16.03 1.25 -10.19
N GLU A 31 16.25 -0.04 -9.95
CA GLU A 31 15.45 -1.09 -10.58
C GLU A 31 14.00 -0.78 -10.20
N VAL A 32 13.22 -0.35 -11.19
CA VAL A 32 11.78 -0.28 -11.05
C VAL A 32 11.33 -1.72 -10.84
N ALA A 33 10.97 -2.05 -9.60
CA ALA A 33 10.43 -3.36 -9.28
C ALA A 33 9.33 -3.70 -10.30
N ALA A 34 9.46 -4.85 -10.96
CA ALA A 34 8.51 -5.26 -11.98
C ALA A 34 7.09 -5.24 -11.39
N ALA A 35 6.14 -4.70 -12.16
CA ALA A 35 4.74 -4.70 -11.75
C ALA A 35 4.24 -6.14 -11.51
N ASP A 36 3.40 -6.32 -10.50
CA ASP A 36 2.83 -7.63 -10.19
C ASP A 36 2.10 -8.21 -11.42
N PRO A 37 2.28 -9.49 -11.75
CA PRO A 37 1.60 -10.13 -12.87
C PRO A 37 0.07 -9.95 -12.87
N ILE A 38 -0.57 -9.87 -11.71
CA ILE A 38 -2.02 -9.64 -11.59
C ILE A 38 -2.38 -8.24 -12.12
N ASP A 39 -1.58 -7.22 -11.75
CA ASP A 39 -1.80 -5.85 -12.21
C ASP A 39 -1.47 -5.68 -13.71
N VAL A 40 -0.50 -6.46 -14.22
CA VAL A 40 -0.20 -6.55 -15.66
C VAL A 40 -1.38 -7.17 -16.40
N ALA A 41 -1.89 -8.31 -15.92
CA ALA A 41 -3.02 -9.01 -16.52
C ALA A 41 -4.30 -8.17 -16.49
N MET A 42 -4.54 -7.43 -15.40
CA MET A 42 -5.67 -6.49 -15.32
C MET A 42 -5.55 -5.40 -16.38
N ARG A 43 -4.38 -4.76 -16.54
CA ARG A 43 -4.17 -3.74 -17.58
C ARG A 43 -4.41 -4.29 -18.99
N GLN A 44 -3.95 -5.50 -19.27
CA GLN A 44 -4.20 -6.17 -20.55
C GLN A 44 -5.70 -6.48 -20.73
N CYS A 45 -6.38 -6.94 -19.68
CA CYS A 45 -7.81 -7.20 -19.68
C CYS A 45 -8.62 -5.95 -20.03
N LEU A 46 -8.32 -4.82 -19.39
CA LEU A 46 -8.98 -3.54 -19.60
C LEU A 46 -8.81 -3.03 -21.05
N ALA A 47 -7.74 -3.43 -21.74
CA ALA A 47 -7.49 -3.06 -23.13
C ALA A 47 -8.17 -4.00 -24.17
N ARG A 48 -8.80 -5.09 -23.74
CA ARG A 48 -9.46 -6.02 -24.67
C ARG A 48 -10.71 -5.40 -25.29
N ARG A 49 -10.92 -5.65 -26.59
CA ARG A 49 -12.10 -5.15 -27.33
C ARG A 49 -13.42 -5.64 -26.74
N ASP A 50 -13.48 -6.88 -26.27
CA ASP A 50 -14.66 -7.49 -25.65
C ASP A 50 -14.88 -7.07 -24.19
N ARG A 51 -13.98 -6.27 -23.61
CA ARG A 51 -14.09 -5.72 -22.25
C ARG A 51 -14.25 -4.20 -22.24
N SER A 52 -14.49 -3.56 -23.38
CA SER A 52 -14.54 -2.10 -23.52
C SER A 52 -15.75 -1.42 -22.83
N SER A 53 -16.83 -2.16 -22.58
CA SER A 53 -17.99 -1.64 -21.85
C SER A 53 -17.66 -1.44 -20.36
N THR A 54 -18.38 -0.56 -19.66
CA THR A 54 -18.20 -0.38 -18.21
C THR A 54 -18.33 -1.72 -17.45
N ALA A 55 -19.30 -2.55 -17.83
CA ALA A 55 -19.45 -3.87 -17.23
C ALA A 55 -18.22 -4.76 -17.45
N GLY A 56 -17.66 -4.75 -18.67
CA GLY A 56 -16.43 -5.48 -18.97
C GLY A 56 -15.21 -4.98 -18.21
N GLN A 57 -15.10 -3.65 -18.00
CA GLN A 57 -14.04 -3.06 -17.18
C GLN A 57 -14.16 -3.48 -15.71
N ILE A 58 -15.37 -3.41 -15.13
CA ILE A 58 -15.64 -3.87 -13.76
C ILE A 58 -15.34 -5.36 -13.61
N GLN A 59 -15.68 -6.18 -14.61
CA GLN A 59 -15.33 -7.61 -14.62
C GLN A 59 -13.82 -7.84 -14.55
N CYS A 60 -13.01 -7.08 -15.32
CA CYS A 60 -11.55 -7.17 -15.23
C CYS A 60 -11.04 -6.82 -13.81
N MET A 61 -11.61 -5.80 -13.17
CA MET A 61 -11.24 -5.40 -11.80
C MET A 61 -11.67 -6.46 -10.77
N ASP A 62 -12.84 -7.08 -10.95
CA ASP A 62 -13.35 -8.16 -10.10
C ASP A 62 -12.52 -9.44 -10.25
N GLU A 63 -12.07 -9.78 -11.46
CA GLU A 63 -11.13 -10.88 -11.74
C GLU A 63 -9.79 -10.63 -11.05
N ALA A 64 -9.26 -9.40 -11.15
CA ALA A 64 -8.03 -9.02 -10.45
C ALA A 64 -8.19 -9.11 -8.93
N ARG A 65 -9.33 -8.66 -8.38
CA ARG A 65 -9.59 -8.78 -6.93
C ARG A 65 -9.58 -10.24 -6.47
N GLN A 66 -10.18 -11.14 -7.25
CA GLN A 66 -10.20 -12.57 -6.93
C GLN A 66 -8.80 -13.17 -6.94
N GLN A 67 -7.96 -12.81 -7.92
CA GLN A 67 -6.55 -13.22 -7.95
C GLN A 67 -5.79 -12.69 -6.74
N TRP A 68 -5.96 -11.40 -6.42
CA TRP A 68 -5.36 -10.80 -5.23
C TRP A 68 -5.83 -11.46 -3.92
N GLN A 69 -7.09 -11.92 -3.85
CA GLN A 69 -7.57 -12.67 -2.70
C GLN A 69 -6.87 -14.03 -2.56
N GLY A 70 -6.64 -14.73 -3.68
CA GLY A 70 -5.81 -15.95 -3.68
C GLY A 70 -4.39 -15.68 -3.15
N GLU A 71 -3.82 -14.52 -3.47
CA GLU A 71 -2.52 -14.09 -2.98
C GLU A 71 -2.51 -13.69 -1.51
N VAL A 72 -3.61 -13.12 -0.99
CA VAL A 72 -3.79 -12.96 0.47
C VAL A 72 -3.67 -14.32 1.15
N ASP A 73 -4.38 -15.33 0.66
CA ASP A 73 -4.41 -16.65 1.28
C ASP A 73 -3.05 -17.35 1.17
N ALA A 74 -2.43 -17.33 -0.02
CA ALA A 74 -1.11 -17.93 -0.25
C ALA A 74 -0.01 -17.26 0.60
N ALA A 75 0.04 -15.93 0.64
CA ALA A 75 1.00 -15.18 1.43
C ALA A 75 0.79 -15.41 2.93
N TYR A 76 -0.46 -15.46 3.39
CA TYR A 76 -0.78 -15.80 4.78
C TYR A 76 -0.29 -17.20 5.15
N GLN A 77 -0.51 -18.21 4.31
CA GLN A 77 -0.01 -19.57 4.56
C GLN A 77 1.52 -19.63 4.60
N ARG A 78 2.21 -18.89 3.72
CA ARG A 78 3.67 -18.77 3.76
C ARG A 78 4.13 -18.13 5.08
N LEU A 79 3.50 -17.03 5.47
CA LEU A 79 3.80 -16.32 6.71
C LEU A 79 3.64 -17.24 7.93
N LEU A 80 2.57 -18.04 8.00
CA LEU A 80 2.37 -18.95 9.13
C LEU A 80 3.47 -20.02 9.26
N LYS A 81 4.12 -20.40 8.15
CA LYS A 81 5.21 -21.36 8.14
C LYS A 81 6.55 -20.72 8.54
N THR A 82 6.78 -19.47 8.15
CA THR A 82 8.08 -18.80 8.34
C THR A 82 8.15 -17.94 9.62
N ALA A 83 7.01 -17.40 10.09
CA ALA A 83 6.99 -16.48 11.23
C ALA A 83 7.33 -17.16 12.57
N PRO A 84 8.06 -16.47 13.48
CA PRO A 84 8.26 -16.94 14.85
C PRO A 84 6.94 -17.01 15.63
N ALA A 85 6.89 -17.79 16.71
CA ALA A 85 5.63 -18.17 17.37
C ALA A 85 4.81 -16.98 17.92
N ASP A 86 5.48 -15.95 18.43
CA ASP A 86 4.87 -14.71 18.92
C ASP A 86 4.24 -13.89 17.78
N ALA A 87 5.01 -13.61 16.72
CA ALA A 87 4.51 -12.91 15.53
C ALA A 87 3.40 -13.69 14.84
N ARG A 88 3.54 -15.02 14.74
CA ARG A 88 2.54 -15.90 14.12
C ARG A 88 1.17 -15.74 14.77
N ARG A 89 1.09 -15.72 16.10
CA ARG A 89 -0.16 -15.49 16.84
C ARG A 89 -0.74 -14.10 16.54
N GLY A 90 0.10 -13.08 16.49
CA GLY A 90 -0.31 -11.72 16.12
C GLY A 90 -0.87 -11.66 14.70
N TRP A 91 -0.18 -12.25 13.72
CA TRP A 91 -0.63 -12.28 12.33
C TRP A 91 -1.94 -13.07 12.16
N GLN A 92 -2.13 -14.18 12.88
CA GLN A 92 -3.40 -14.91 12.92
C GLN A 92 -4.54 -14.05 13.44
N GLU A 93 -4.34 -13.30 14.52
CA GLU A 93 -5.34 -12.35 15.03
C GLU A 93 -5.60 -11.23 14.03
N SER A 94 -4.55 -10.63 13.46
CA SER A 94 -4.70 -9.59 12.44
C SER A 94 -5.53 -10.08 11.24
N GLN A 95 -5.36 -11.34 10.82
CA GLN A 95 -6.10 -11.91 9.70
C GLN A 95 -7.58 -12.11 10.06
N ARG A 96 -7.88 -12.61 11.27
CA ARG A 96 -9.26 -12.71 11.75
C ARG A 96 -9.95 -11.35 11.79
N ARG A 97 -9.27 -10.33 12.34
CA ARG A 97 -9.79 -8.96 12.41
C ARG A 97 -9.95 -8.34 11.02
N TRP A 98 -9.02 -8.59 10.11
CA TRP A 98 -9.14 -8.15 8.72
C TRP A 98 -10.40 -8.74 8.07
N LEU A 99 -10.63 -10.05 8.19
CA LEU A 99 -11.82 -10.70 7.64
C LEU A 99 -13.13 -10.17 8.24
N ALA A 100 -13.17 -9.97 9.56
CA ALA A 100 -14.32 -9.38 10.25
C ALA A 100 -14.60 -7.96 9.74
N TRP A 101 -13.57 -7.13 9.64
CA TRP A 101 -13.69 -5.80 9.06
C TRP A 101 -14.16 -5.84 7.60
N ARG A 102 -13.59 -6.68 6.73
CA ARG A 102 -13.99 -6.76 5.32
C ARG A 102 -15.45 -7.13 5.14
N LYS A 103 -16.00 -7.97 6.03
CA LYS A 103 -17.42 -8.32 6.04
C LYS A 103 -18.29 -7.09 6.31
N ASP A 104 -18.02 -6.34 7.37
CA ASP A 104 -18.83 -5.17 7.74
C ASP A 104 -18.59 -3.97 6.79
N GLU A 105 -17.37 -3.82 6.29
CA GLU A 105 -17.02 -2.80 5.30
C GLU A 105 -17.80 -2.99 4.00
N ALA A 106 -18.08 -4.23 3.58
CA ALA A 106 -18.90 -4.49 2.40
C ALA A 106 -20.32 -3.92 2.55
N HIS A 107 -20.88 -3.92 3.76
CA HIS A 107 -22.18 -3.30 4.04
C HIS A 107 -22.09 -1.77 3.98
N LEU A 108 -21.02 -1.17 4.53
CA LEU A 108 -20.79 0.27 4.44
C LEU A 108 -20.60 0.73 2.99
N VAL A 109 -19.75 0.05 2.22
CA VAL A 109 -19.53 0.33 0.79
C VAL A 109 -20.85 0.30 0.04
N ARG A 110 -21.66 -0.73 0.24
CA ARG A 110 -22.97 -0.84 -0.38
C ARG A 110 -23.88 0.33 0.01
N ALA A 111 -24.01 0.63 1.30
CA ALA A 111 -24.83 1.73 1.80
C ALA A 111 -24.44 3.09 1.22
N VAL A 112 -23.13 3.34 1.04
CA VAL A 112 -22.64 4.58 0.40
C VAL A 112 -23.00 4.62 -1.08
N TYR A 113 -22.66 3.57 -1.84
CA TYR A 113 -22.80 3.58 -3.29
C TYR A 113 -24.24 3.37 -3.80
N GLU A 114 -25.14 2.77 -3.01
CA GLU A 114 -26.57 2.67 -3.35
C GLU A 114 -27.26 4.06 -3.43
N THR A 115 -26.68 5.08 -2.79
CA THR A 115 -27.17 6.47 -2.89
C THR A 115 -26.71 7.20 -4.17
N THR A 116 -25.95 6.52 -5.04
CA THR A 116 -25.31 7.12 -6.22
C THR A 116 -25.91 6.59 -7.52
N GLN A 117 -25.73 7.34 -8.61
CA GLN A 117 -26.16 6.95 -9.95
C GLN A 117 -25.06 7.27 -10.97
N GLY A 118 -24.93 6.41 -11.99
CA GLY A 118 -23.97 6.59 -13.07
C GLY A 118 -22.74 5.69 -12.96
N THR A 119 -22.17 5.36 -14.12
CA THR A 119 -21.07 4.39 -14.26
C THR A 119 -19.77 4.85 -13.59
N MET A 120 -19.55 6.15 -13.43
CA MET A 120 -18.41 6.69 -12.70
C MET A 120 -18.35 6.14 -11.26
N TYR A 121 -19.48 6.13 -10.54
CA TYR A 121 -19.53 5.60 -9.18
C TYR A 121 -19.44 4.08 -9.14
N ALA A 122 -19.98 3.39 -10.16
CA ALA A 122 -19.81 1.94 -10.28
C ALA A 122 -18.34 1.54 -10.45
N MET A 123 -17.57 2.29 -11.25
CA MET A 123 -16.12 2.11 -11.39
C MET A 123 -15.38 2.40 -10.08
N ALA A 124 -15.75 3.48 -9.39
CA ALA A 124 -15.15 3.82 -8.10
C ALA A 124 -15.45 2.75 -7.02
N ASN A 125 -16.65 2.16 -7.01
CA ASN A 125 -17.00 1.05 -6.13
C ASN A 125 -16.19 -0.21 -6.44
N ALA A 126 -16.00 -0.54 -7.72
CA ALA A 126 -15.16 -1.66 -8.13
C ALA A 126 -13.72 -1.50 -7.60
N ASP A 127 -13.16 -0.29 -7.73
CA ASP A 127 -11.82 0.03 -7.20
C ASP A 127 -11.78 -0.06 -5.66
N MET A 128 -12.77 0.50 -4.97
CA MET A 128 -12.91 0.44 -3.51
C MET A 128 -12.93 -1.00 -2.97
N ARG A 129 -13.44 -1.95 -3.74
CA ARG A 129 -13.44 -3.38 -3.39
C ARG A 129 -12.11 -4.06 -3.70
N LEU A 130 -11.39 -3.60 -4.73
CA LEU A 130 -10.13 -4.18 -5.20
C LEU A 130 -8.94 -3.80 -4.30
N GLN A 131 -8.71 -2.50 -4.09
CA GLN A 131 -7.46 -2.00 -3.49
C GLN A 131 -7.15 -2.61 -2.11
N PRO A 132 -8.10 -2.72 -1.16
CA PRO A 132 -7.79 -3.25 0.17
C PRO A 132 -7.39 -4.74 0.17
N VAL A 133 -7.80 -5.51 -0.85
CA VAL A 133 -7.40 -6.92 -1.00
C VAL A 133 -5.96 -7.00 -1.52
N ARG A 134 -5.63 -6.17 -2.52
CA ARG A 134 -4.27 -6.01 -3.03
C ARG A 134 -3.30 -5.57 -1.94
N GLU A 135 -3.65 -4.51 -1.20
CA GLU A 135 -2.83 -3.99 -0.09
C GLU A 135 -2.58 -5.07 0.99
N ARG A 136 -3.61 -5.86 1.34
CA ARG A 136 -3.45 -6.96 2.30
C ARG A 136 -2.48 -8.02 1.80
N ALA A 137 -2.57 -8.42 0.53
CA ALA A 137 -1.68 -9.41 -0.05
C ALA A 137 -0.23 -8.93 0.00
N LEU A 138 0.03 -7.67 -0.38
CA LEU A 138 1.36 -7.07 -0.35
C LEU A 138 1.93 -6.98 1.07
N ALA A 139 1.12 -6.58 2.05
CA ALA A 139 1.54 -6.53 3.46
C ALA A 139 1.93 -7.92 3.99
N LEU A 140 1.15 -8.95 3.67
CA LEU A 140 1.44 -10.34 4.07
C LEU A 140 2.68 -10.90 3.37
N ARG A 141 2.86 -10.63 2.07
CA ARG A 141 4.07 -11.02 1.32
C ARG A 141 5.31 -10.37 1.92
N GLY A 142 5.28 -9.05 2.11
CA GLY A 142 6.40 -8.32 2.70
C GLY A 142 6.78 -8.86 4.08
N ALA A 143 5.81 -9.17 4.93
CA ALA A 143 6.09 -9.79 6.23
C ALA A 143 6.65 -11.22 6.12
N ALA A 144 6.08 -12.05 5.23
CA ALA A 144 6.58 -13.42 4.99
C ALA A 144 8.03 -13.41 4.49
N ASP A 145 8.36 -12.50 3.57
CA ASP A 145 9.69 -12.35 3.00
C ASP A 145 10.69 -11.85 4.04
N ARG A 146 10.30 -10.89 4.91
CA ARG A 146 11.12 -10.45 6.06
C ARG A 146 11.48 -11.62 6.99
N TYR A 147 10.51 -12.47 7.34
CA TYR A 147 10.78 -13.62 8.21
C TYR A 147 11.56 -14.74 7.52
N TYR A 148 11.37 -14.92 6.21
CA TYR A 148 12.14 -15.89 5.43
C TYR A 148 13.61 -15.48 5.30
N ALA A 149 13.88 -14.20 5.02
CA ALA A 149 15.23 -13.65 4.88
C ALA A 149 16.01 -13.64 6.21
N GLN A 150 15.33 -13.78 7.35
CA GLN A 150 15.94 -13.79 8.67
C GLN A 150 15.63 -15.11 9.44
N PRO A 151 16.16 -16.28 9.02
CA PRO A 151 15.99 -17.52 9.77
C PRO A 151 16.62 -17.38 11.17
N GLY A 152 15.81 -17.38 12.22
CA GLY A 152 16.24 -17.14 13.61
C GLY A 152 16.20 -15.66 14.05
N GLY A 153 15.87 -14.73 13.16
CA GLY A 153 15.74 -13.28 13.40
C GLY A 153 14.39 -12.86 13.99
N GLY A 154 13.74 -13.71 14.79
CA GLY A 154 12.51 -13.35 15.50
C GLY A 154 12.68 -12.22 16.54
N LYS A 155 13.90 -11.71 16.73
CA LYS A 155 14.18 -10.58 17.61
C LYS A 155 13.52 -9.32 17.06
N GLY A 156 12.47 -8.85 17.73
CA GLY A 156 11.74 -7.64 17.34
C GLY A 156 10.65 -7.86 16.30
N ALA A 157 10.28 -9.12 16.00
CA ALA A 157 9.15 -9.43 15.14
C ALA A 157 7.81 -8.90 15.71
N VAL A 158 7.74 -8.77 17.03
CA VAL A 158 6.70 -8.07 17.77
C VAL A 158 7.37 -6.97 18.60
N HIS A 159 6.87 -5.75 18.52
CA HIS A 159 7.42 -4.61 19.27
C HIS A 159 6.38 -4.00 20.22
N ARG A 160 6.88 -3.23 21.20
CA ARG A 160 6.03 -2.50 22.14
C ARG A 160 5.35 -1.33 21.43
N VAL A 161 4.02 -1.33 21.46
CA VAL A 161 3.21 -0.24 20.89
C VAL A 161 3.43 1.05 21.68
N ARG A 162 3.77 2.13 20.96
CA ARG A 162 3.83 3.49 21.51
C ARG A 162 2.48 4.20 21.27
N PRO A 163 2.06 5.10 22.17
CA PRO A 163 0.88 5.94 21.92
C PRO A 163 1.06 6.77 20.65
N CYS A 164 0.02 6.83 19.81
CA CYS A 164 0.03 7.53 18.53
C CYS A 164 0.39 9.02 18.69
N MET A 165 -0.10 9.66 19.76
CA MET A 165 0.20 11.06 20.11
C MET A 165 1.68 11.40 20.29
N ARG A 166 2.57 10.39 20.38
CA ARG A 166 4.02 10.60 20.49
C ARG A 166 4.72 10.71 19.13
N ASP A 167 4.00 10.46 18.04
CA ASP A 167 4.45 10.62 16.67
C ASP A 167 3.49 11.59 15.95
N ALA A 168 4.02 12.72 15.50
CA ALA A 168 3.23 13.75 14.83
C ALA A 168 2.56 13.24 13.54
N ALA A 169 3.20 12.30 12.82
CA ALA A 169 2.63 11.71 11.60
C ALA A 169 1.41 10.83 11.94
N CYS A 170 1.56 9.97 12.97
CA CYS A 170 0.46 9.14 13.47
C CYS A 170 -0.69 10.02 14.00
N GLU A 171 -0.39 11.00 14.85
CA GLU A 171 -1.39 11.89 15.44
C GLU A 171 -2.17 12.67 14.37
N HIS A 172 -1.46 13.20 13.36
CA HIS A 172 -2.08 13.90 12.25
C HIS A 172 -3.02 13.00 11.43
N ALA A 173 -2.56 11.79 11.08
CA ALA A 173 -3.38 10.83 10.34
C ALA A 173 -4.62 10.41 11.14
N LEU A 174 -4.48 10.21 12.46
CA LEU A 174 -5.59 9.85 13.35
C LEU A 174 -6.60 10.99 13.49
N PHE A 175 -6.13 12.23 13.59
CA PHE A 175 -6.97 13.43 13.60
C PHE A 175 -7.81 13.51 12.32
N ASP A 176 -7.17 13.37 11.16
CA ASP A 176 -7.88 13.43 9.88
C ASP A 176 -8.87 12.28 9.70
N MET A 177 -8.54 11.09 10.21
CA MET A 177 -9.44 9.94 10.16
C MET A 177 -10.73 10.22 10.93
N ASN A 178 -10.62 10.75 12.16
CA ASN A 178 -11.77 11.11 12.97
C ASN A 178 -12.57 12.26 12.32
N ARG A 179 -11.89 13.25 11.74
CA ARG A 179 -12.53 14.35 11.00
C ARG A 179 -13.38 13.85 9.83
N TYR A 180 -12.83 12.97 9.00
CA TYR A 180 -13.58 12.42 7.86
C TYR A 180 -14.63 11.38 8.27
N TYR A 181 -14.41 10.65 9.38
CA TYR A 181 -15.43 9.79 9.97
C TYR A 181 -16.67 10.59 10.38
N GLU A 182 -16.51 11.66 11.15
CA GLU A 182 -17.65 12.49 11.58
C GLU A 182 -18.30 13.22 10.39
N LYS A 183 -17.50 13.68 9.41
CA LYS A 183 -18.04 14.26 8.16
C LYS A 183 -18.88 13.26 7.38
N LEU A 184 -18.42 12.02 7.23
CA LEU A 184 -19.18 10.96 6.58
C LEU A 184 -20.46 10.65 7.37
N ARG A 185 -20.34 10.46 8.69
CA ARG A 185 -21.46 10.18 9.58
C ARG A 185 -22.56 11.24 9.47
N ALA A 186 -22.21 12.53 9.41
CA ALA A 186 -23.19 13.61 9.27
C ALA A 186 -23.89 13.63 7.89
N ARG A 187 -23.32 12.98 6.87
CA ARG A 187 -23.84 12.94 5.50
C ARG A 187 -24.55 11.63 5.15
N MET A 188 -24.46 10.61 6.00
CA MET A 188 -25.09 9.31 5.74
C MET A 188 -26.57 9.31 6.17
N PRO A 189 -27.46 8.62 5.43
CA PRO A 189 -28.82 8.33 5.88
C PRO A 189 -28.84 7.63 7.25
N ALA A 190 -29.77 8.01 8.12
CA ALA A 190 -29.80 7.60 9.54
C ALA A 190 -29.91 6.07 9.73
N ASP A 191 -30.66 5.40 8.86
CA ASP A 191 -30.83 3.95 8.79
C ASP A 191 -29.54 3.21 8.44
N SER A 192 -28.65 3.84 7.68
CA SER A 192 -27.37 3.28 7.27
C SER A 192 -26.21 3.54 8.24
N LEU A 193 -26.35 4.47 9.20
CA LEU A 193 -25.30 4.82 10.18
C LEU A 193 -24.72 3.64 10.96
N PRO A 194 -25.49 2.61 11.37
CA PRO A 194 -24.94 1.45 12.05
C PRO A 194 -23.87 0.71 11.23
N THR A 195 -23.94 0.75 9.89
CA THR A 195 -22.94 0.12 9.02
C THR A 195 -21.58 0.82 9.13
N LEU A 196 -21.56 2.15 9.20
CA LEU A 196 -20.34 2.94 9.41
C LEU A 196 -19.71 2.64 10.77
N VAL A 197 -20.53 2.61 11.83
CA VAL A 197 -20.06 2.35 13.20
C VAL A 197 -19.45 0.95 13.30
N ALA A 198 -20.13 -0.07 12.77
CA ALA A 198 -19.65 -1.45 12.78
C ALA A 198 -18.34 -1.59 12.01
N ALA A 199 -18.30 -1.13 10.76
CA ALA A 199 -17.12 -1.23 9.92
C ALA A 199 -15.91 -0.47 10.50
N GLN A 200 -16.12 0.73 11.05
CA GLN A 200 -15.05 1.51 11.68
C GLN A 200 -14.50 0.84 12.95
N ARG A 201 -15.37 0.24 13.77
CA ARG A 201 -14.96 -0.49 14.97
C ARG A 201 -14.09 -1.70 14.62
N GLU A 202 -14.51 -2.51 13.66
CA GLU A 202 -13.73 -3.68 13.24
C GLU A 202 -12.43 -3.28 12.55
N TRP A 203 -12.43 -2.19 11.76
CA TRP A 203 -11.20 -1.65 11.19
C TRP A 203 -10.21 -1.21 12.28
N ALA A 204 -10.68 -0.54 13.33
CA ALA A 204 -9.83 -0.12 14.45
C ALA A 204 -9.24 -1.33 15.17
N ALA A 205 -10.03 -2.39 15.39
CA ALA A 205 -9.53 -3.64 15.97
C ALA A 205 -8.49 -4.33 15.07
N PHE A 206 -8.64 -4.27 13.74
CA PHE A 206 -7.64 -4.73 12.79
C PHE A 206 -6.35 -3.91 12.86
N ARG A 207 -6.44 -2.57 12.87
CA ARG A 207 -5.30 -1.67 13.03
C ARG A 207 -4.54 -1.97 14.32
N ASP A 208 -5.26 -2.15 15.42
CA ASP A 208 -4.65 -2.40 16.73
C ASP A 208 -3.94 -3.77 16.77
N ALA A 209 -4.51 -4.80 16.12
CA ALA A 209 -3.86 -6.10 15.95
C ALA A 209 -2.62 -6.05 15.03
N MET A 210 -2.60 -5.14 14.05
CA MET A 210 -1.45 -4.92 13.16
C MET A 210 -0.34 -4.11 13.83
N THR A 211 -0.67 -3.16 14.69
CA THR A 211 0.27 -2.18 15.25
C THR A 211 1.55 -2.80 15.82
N PRO A 212 1.55 -3.89 16.62
CA PRO A 212 2.79 -4.47 17.14
C PRO A 212 3.59 -5.29 16.12
N LEU A 213 3.07 -5.51 14.90
CA LEU A 213 3.66 -6.39 13.87
C LEU A 213 4.32 -5.63 12.71
N VAL A 214 4.08 -4.33 12.62
CA VAL A 214 4.47 -3.47 11.49
C VAL A 214 5.29 -2.28 11.97
N SER A 215 6.06 -1.63 11.09
CA SER A 215 6.77 -0.40 11.47
C SER A 215 5.80 0.74 11.81
N GLU A 216 6.29 1.78 12.49
CA GLU A 216 5.48 2.99 12.73
C GLU A 216 5.08 3.67 11.40
N SER A 217 5.90 3.58 10.35
CA SER A 217 5.52 4.09 9.03
C SER A 217 4.37 3.28 8.41
N GLU A 218 4.44 1.94 8.45
CA GLU A 218 3.37 1.05 7.99
C GLU A 218 2.08 1.29 8.80
N ARG A 219 2.19 1.60 10.11
CA ARG A 219 1.06 1.99 10.95
C ARG A 219 0.42 3.31 10.49
N VAL A 220 1.22 4.33 10.18
CA VAL A 220 0.73 5.61 9.66
C VAL A 220 0.05 5.41 8.31
N ASP A 221 0.64 4.61 7.42
CA ASP A 221 0.07 4.30 6.10
C ASP A 221 -1.28 3.57 6.22
N LEU A 222 -1.42 2.63 7.17
CA LEU A 222 -2.69 1.97 7.45
C LEU A 222 -3.79 2.97 7.85
N ILE A 223 -3.45 3.97 8.68
CA ILE A 223 -4.39 5.03 9.06
C ILE A 223 -4.68 5.94 7.86
N GLY A 224 -3.66 6.32 7.08
CA GLY A 224 -3.79 7.14 5.87
C GLY A 224 -4.69 6.51 4.81
N ALA A 225 -4.58 5.20 4.58
CA ALA A 225 -5.47 4.47 3.67
C ALA A 225 -6.94 4.55 4.14
N ARG A 226 -7.17 4.49 5.45
CA ARG A 226 -8.51 4.67 6.03
C ARG A 226 -9.01 6.10 5.90
N VAL A 227 -8.15 7.10 6.11
CA VAL A 227 -8.45 8.52 5.86
C VAL A 227 -8.94 8.71 4.43
N ALA A 228 -8.21 8.20 3.44
CA ALA A 228 -8.56 8.32 2.03
C ALA A 228 -9.92 7.67 1.72
N THR A 229 -10.18 6.49 2.30
CA THR A 229 -11.46 5.78 2.17
C THR A 229 -12.62 6.59 2.75
N LEU A 230 -12.51 7.04 4.00
CA LEU A 230 -13.56 7.82 4.67
C LEU A 230 -13.79 9.18 3.98
N LYS A 231 -12.72 9.81 3.51
CA LYS A 231 -12.81 11.04 2.71
C LYS A 231 -13.63 10.79 1.44
N ARG A 232 -13.28 9.77 0.65
CA ARG A 232 -14.00 9.42 -0.58
C ARG A 232 -15.46 9.14 -0.29
N PHE A 233 -15.77 8.35 0.74
CA PHE A 233 -17.16 8.11 1.14
C PHE A 233 -17.89 9.40 1.51
N SER A 234 -17.25 10.30 2.26
CA SER A 234 -17.85 11.59 2.65
C SER A 234 -18.17 12.49 1.44
N GLU A 235 -17.43 12.31 0.34
CA GLU A 235 -17.61 13.02 -0.93
C GLU A 235 -18.55 12.28 -1.91
N THR A 236 -18.88 11.02 -1.62
CA THR A 236 -19.68 10.13 -2.49
C THR A 236 -21.11 9.96 -2.00
N VAL A 237 -21.32 9.78 -0.69
CA VAL A 237 -22.65 9.50 -0.14
C VAL A 237 -23.59 10.69 -0.38
N ASN A 238 -24.85 10.37 -0.69
CA ASN A 238 -25.87 11.35 -0.99
C ASN A 238 -27.12 11.09 -0.14
N ASN A 239 -27.46 12.02 0.76
CA ASN A 239 -28.63 11.94 1.62
C ASN A 239 -29.80 12.71 1.01
N ARG A 240 -30.31 12.22 -0.12
CA ARG A 240 -31.53 12.72 -0.75
C ARG A 240 -32.73 11.91 -0.30
#